data_AF-T5AM40-F1
#
_entry.id   AF-T5AM40-F1
#
_cell.length_a   1.000
_cell.length_b   1.000
_cell.length_c   1.000
_cell.angle_alpha   90.00
_cell.angle_beta   90.00
_cell.angle_gamma   90.00
#
_symmetry.space_group_name_H-M   'P 1'
#
loop_
_entity.id
_entity.type
_entity.pdbx_description
1 polymer ?
#
loop_
_entity_poly.entity_id
_entity_poly.type
_entity_poly.pdbx_seq_one_letter_code
_entity_poly.pdbx_strand_id
1 'polypeptide(L)'
;MALIEYALSWWTVAVVAAVVAASYGYEYFVTHAHLRGIPAPWGAQVSNLWLLAACRRGGRYRIVDEAHHKLGKVVRIQPNHVSIAHDAAIPAIY
;
A
#
# COMPACT_ATOMS: atom_id res chain seq x y z
N MET A 1 21.40 10.15 31.02
CA MET A 1 20.21 9.69 31.79
C MET A 1 18.92 10.30 31.23
N ALA A 2 18.76 11.63 31.20
CA ALA A 2 17.53 12.28 30.72
C ALA A 2 17.08 11.93 29.27
N LEU A 3 18.01 11.83 28.30
CA LEU A 3 17.67 11.46 26.92
C LEU A 3 17.16 10.01 26.78
N ILE A 4 17.68 9.09 27.61
CA ILE A 4 17.28 7.67 27.60
C ILE A 4 15.90 7.52 28.24
N GLU A 5 15.63 8.25 29.32
CA GLU A 5 14.31 8.28 29.96
C GLU A 5 13.24 8.85 29.02
N TYR A 6 13.56 9.92 28.30
CA TYR A 6 12.64 10.47 27.31
C TYR A 6 12.39 9.46 26.18
N ALA A 7 13.44 8.82 25.65
CA ALA A 7 13.33 7.81 24.61
C ALA A 7 12.51 6.57 25.04
N LEU A 8 12.56 6.18 26.31
CA LEU A 8 11.79 5.06 26.87
C LEU A 8 10.43 5.47 27.45
N SER A 9 10.04 6.74 27.32
CA SER A 9 8.75 7.23 27.81
C SER A 9 7.59 6.72 26.95
N TRP A 10 6.40 6.62 27.55
CA TRP A 10 5.18 6.27 26.82
C TRP A 10 4.81 7.29 25.73
N TRP A 11 5.28 8.53 25.87
CA TRP A 11 5.14 9.55 24.84
C TRP A 11 5.92 9.24 23.57
N THR A 12 7.07 8.57 23.67
CA THR A 12 7.85 8.17 22.48
C THR A 12 7.05 7.19 21.61
N VAL A 13 6.32 6.26 22.21
CA VAL A 13 5.46 5.34 21.47
C VAL A 13 4.39 6.10 20.68
N ALA A 14 3.73 7.08 21.32
CA ALA A 14 2.72 7.91 20.67
C ALA A 14 3.32 8.76 19.54
N VAL A 15 4.49 9.37 19.74
CA VAL A 15 5.18 10.17 18.72
C VAL A 15 5.60 9.30 17.54
N VAL A 16 6.19 8.13 17.78
CA VAL A 16 6.58 7.20 16.71
C VAL A 16 5.36 6.74 15.93
N ALA A 17 4.27 6.36 16.61
CA ALA A 17 3.01 5.98 15.95
C ALA A 17 2.44 7.13 15.10
N ALA A 18 2.47 8.36 15.61
CA ALA A 18 2.02 9.55 14.89
C ALA A 18 2.89 9.83 13.65
N VAL A 19 4.21 9.74 13.76
CA VAL A 19 5.14 9.93 12.63
C VAL A 19 4.92 8.85 11.57
N VAL A 20 4.74 7.59 11.97
CA VAL A 20 4.43 6.50 11.05
C VAL A 20 3.09 6.73 10.37
N ALA A 21 2.04 7.08 11.11
CA ALA A 21 0.74 7.38 10.52
C ALA A 21 0.80 8.58 9.55
N ALA A 22 1.55 9.62 9.92
CA ALA A 22 1.75 10.80 9.09
C ALA A 22 2.53 10.47 7.81
N SER A 23 3.56 9.62 7.87
CA SER A 23 4.33 9.24 6.67
C SER A 23 3.48 8.44 5.67
N TYR A 24 2.76 7.41 6.13
CA TYR A 24 1.85 6.65 5.27
C TYR A 24 0.66 7.50 4.79
N GLY A 25 0.16 8.41 5.62
CA GLY A 25 -0.90 9.35 5.26
C GLY A 25 -0.44 10.33 4.17
N TYR A 26 0.75 10.91 4.32
CA TYR A 26 1.35 11.80 3.32
C TYR A 26 1.55 11.09 1.98
N GLU A 27 2.07 9.86 2.01
CA GLU A 27 2.22 9.03 0.81
C GLU A 27 0.88 8.77 0.10
N TYR A 28 -0.19 8.52 0.84
CA TYR A 28 -1.52 8.24 0.27
C TYR A 28 -2.24 9.49 -0.24
N PHE A 29 -2.25 10.57 0.56
CA PHE A 29 -3.03 11.78 0.27
C PHE A 29 -2.29 12.80 -0.61
N VAL A 30 -0.96 12.78 -0.62
CA VAL A 30 -0.13 13.76 -1.35
C VAL A 30 0.65 13.07 -2.47
N THR A 31 1.64 12.23 -2.14
CA THR A 31 2.54 11.62 -3.15
C THR A 31 1.77 10.83 -4.20
N HIS A 32 0.86 9.96 -3.77
CA HIS A 32 0.08 9.08 -4.63
C HIS A 32 -1.39 9.52 -4.77
N ALA A 33 -1.66 10.82 -4.62
CA ALA A 33 -2.99 11.39 -4.72
C ALA A 33 -3.67 11.07 -6.05
N HIS A 34 -2.89 11.00 -7.13
CA HIS A 34 -3.33 10.69 -8.50
C HIS A 34 -3.78 9.23 -8.70
N LEU A 35 -3.39 8.32 -7.79
CA LEU A 35 -3.78 6.90 -7.84
C LEU A 35 -5.00 6.57 -6.97
N ARG A 36 -5.61 7.55 -6.29
CA ARG A 36 -6.74 7.32 -5.37
C ARG A 36 -8.04 6.88 -6.05
N GLY A 37 -8.19 7.17 -7.34
CA GLY A 37 -9.33 6.71 -8.13
C GLY A 37 -9.26 5.24 -8.57
N ILE A 38 -8.13 4.57 -8.35
CA ILE A 38 -7.92 3.20 -8.79
C ILE A 38 -8.39 2.24 -7.68
N PRO A 39 -9.31 1.29 -7.98
CA PRO A 39 -9.74 0.27 -7.03
C PRO A 39 -8.57 -0.51 -6.42
N ALA A 40 -8.62 -0.76 -5.11
CA ALA A 40 -7.55 -1.46 -4.39
C ALA A 40 -8.12 -2.46 -3.37
N PRO A 41 -7.47 -3.60 -3.15
CA PRO A 41 -7.71 -4.41 -1.97
C PRO A 41 -7.42 -3.59 -0.70
N TRP A 42 -8.12 -3.92 0.39
CA TRP A 42 -7.97 -3.18 1.64
C TRP A 42 -6.51 -3.18 2.13
N GLY A 43 -5.99 -2.00 2.44
CA GLY A 43 -4.61 -1.79 2.89
C GLY A 43 -3.56 -1.70 1.77
N ALA A 44 -3.85 -2.17 0.54
CA ALA A 44 -2.90 -2.14 -0.58
C ALA A 44 -2.58 -0.72 -1.07
N GLN A 45 -3.55 0.19 -0.96
CA GLN A 45 -3.39 1.61 -1.32
C GLN A 45 -2.50 2.40 -0.35
N VAL A 46 -2.31 1.92 0.88
CA VAL A 46 -1.57 2.62 1.94
C VAL A 46 -0.24 1.93 2.26
N SER A 47 -0.15 0.60 2.17
CA SER A 47 1.07 -0.14 2.51
C SER A 47 1.34 -1.34 1.60
N ASN A 48 2.57 -1.84 1.61
CA ASN A 48 2.96 -3.06 0.90
C ASN A 48 2.50 -4.35 1.59
N LEU A 49 1.87 -4.26 2.77
CA LEU A 49 1.61 -5.43 3.62
C LEU A 49 0.63 -6.41 2.98
N TRP A 50 -0.35 -5.92 2.22
CA TRP A 50 -1.31 -6.77 1.52
C TRP A 50 -0.60 -7.72 0.53
N LEU A 51 0.22 -7.16 -0.36
CA LEU A 51 0.95 -7.95 -1.36
C LEU A 51 2.07 -8.77 -0.72
N LEU A 52 2.74 -8.25 0.31
CA LEU A 52 3.73 -8.99 1.08
C LEU A 52 3.13 -10.26 1.69
N ALA A 53 1.94 -10.17 2.29
CA ALA A 53 1.26 -11.33 2.86
C ALA A 53 0.90 -12.37 1.78
N ALA A 54 0.46 -11.92 0.59
CA ALA A 54 0.20 -12.79 -0.55
C ALA A 54 1.47 -13.53 -1.02
N CYS A 55 2.59 -12.81 -1.15
CA CYS A 55 3.89 -13.37 -1.53
C CYS A 55 4.42 -14.36 -0.49
N ARG A 56 4.36 -14.02 0.81
CA ARG A 56 4.84 -14.89 1.89
C ARG A 56 4.12 -16.23 1.96
N ARG A 57 2.90 -16.30 1.45
CA ARG A 57 2.09 -17.54 1.36
C ARG A 57 2.24 -18.25 0.00
N GLY A 58 3.14 -17.79 -0.88
CA GLY A 58 3.30 -18.31 -2.24
C GLY A 58 2.09 -18.07 -3.16
N GLY A 59 1.12 -17.27 -2.72
CA GLY A 59 -0.18 -17.13 -3.38
C GLY A 59 -0.35 -15.87 -4.23
N ARG A 60 0.74 -15.16 -4.56
CA ARG A 60 0.68 -13.86 -5.23
C ARG A 60 -0.17 -13.89 -6.51
N TYR A 61 0.12 -14.84 -7.41
CA TYR A 61 -0.56 -14.94 -8.70
C TYR A 61 -2.08 -15.08 -8.53
N ARG A 62 -2.51 -16.01 -7.66
CA ARG A 62 -3.92 -16.26 -7.37
C ARG A 62 -4.61 -15.09 -6.67
N ILE A 63 -3.96 -14.49 -5.66
CA ILE A 63 -4.56 -13.40 -4.88
C ILE A 63 -4.71 -12.13 -5.72
N VAL A 64 -3.76 -11.84 -6.61
CA VAL A 64 -3.84 -10.70 -7.53
C VAL A 64 -4.89 -10.96 -8.62
N ASP A 65 -4.97 -12.18 -9.14
CA ASP A 65 -6.02 -12.59 -10.08
C ASP A 65 -7.43 -12.47 -9.48
N GLU A 66 -7.64 -12.97 -8.26
CA GLU A 66 -8.88 -12.79 -7.51
C GLU A 66 -9.23 -11.31 -7.28
N ALA A 67 -8.22 -10.46 -7.08
CA ALA A 67 -8.44 -9.02 -6.95
C ALA A 67 -8.92 -8.41 -8.27
N HIS A 68 -8.34 -8.80 -9.41
CA HIS A 68 -8.81 -8.38 -10.73
C HIS A 68 -10.24 -8.86 -11.03
N HIS A 69 -10.58 -10.09 -10.64
CA HIS A 69 -11.95 -10.60 -10.76
C HIS A 69 -12.97 -9.79 -9.95
N LYS A 70 -12.58 -9.25 -8.80
CA LYS A 70 -13.47 -8.47 -7.91
C LYS A 70 -13.52 -6.97 -8.21
N LEU A 71 -12.38 -6.40 -8.59
CA LEU A 71 -12.18 -4.94 -8.67
C LEU A 71 -12.04 -4.43 -10.11
N GLY A 72 -11.90 -5.33 -11.08
CA GLY A 72 -11.82 -5.02 -12.51
C GLY A 72 -10.41 -5.11 -13.08
N LYS A 73 -10.25 -4.61 -14.31
CA LYS A 73 -9.02 -4.79 -15.10
C LYS A 73 -7.83 -3.96 -14.62
N VAL A 74 -8.06 -2.90 -13.85
CA VAL A 74 -7.02 -2.00 -13.32
C VAL A 74 -7.13 -1.97 -11.80
N VAL A 75 -6.11 -2.46 -11.11
CA VAL A 75 -6.14 -2.64 -9.64
C VAL A 75 -4.85 -2.13 -9.03
N ARG A 76 -4.95 -1.30 -8.01
CA ARG A 76 -3.80 -0.84 -7.21
C ARG A 76 -3.45 -1.90 -6.17
N ILE A 77 -2.27 -2.51 -6.32
CA ILE A 77 -1.81 -3.63 -5.48
C ILE A 77 -0.76 -3.22 -4.44
N GLN A 78 -0.21 -2.00 -4.56
CA GLN A 78 0.69 -1.36 -3.59
C GLN A 78 0.48 0.18 -3.63
N PRO A 79 1.04 0.97 -2.70
CA PRO A 79 0.88 2.43 -2.72
C PRO A 79 1.32 3.06 -4.04
N ASN A 80 2.35 2.52 -4.68
CA ASN A 80 2.91 3.05 -5.91
C ASN A 80 2.87 2.05 -7.09
N HIS A 81 2.05 0.99 -7.00
CA HIS A 81 2.01 -0.08 -8.00
C HIS A 81 0.57 -0.39 -8.42
N VAL A 82 0.32 -0.27 -9.72
CA VAL A 82 -0.94 -0.63 -10.38
C VAL A 82 -0.71 -1.86 -11.25
N SER A 83 -1.51 -2.89 -11.02
CA SER A 83 -1.61 -4.08 -11.85
C SER A 83 -2.68 -3.87 -12.92
N ILE A 84 -2.38 -4.26 -14.16
CA ILE A 84 -3.28 -4.10 -15.31
C ILE A 84 -3.44 -5.45 -16.00
N ALA A 85 -4.66 -5.97 -16.00
CA ALA A 85 -5.06 -7.19 -16.68
C ALA A 85 -5.97 -6.84 -17.87
N HIS A 86 -5.42 -6.08 -18.83
CA HIS A 86 -6.11 -5.69 -20.06
C HIS A 86 -5.16 -5.74 -21.26
N ASP A 87 -5.42 -6.69 -22.16
CA ASP A 87 -4.75 -6.85 -23.45
C ASP A 87 -4.70 -5.57 -24.30
N ALA A 88 -5.83 -4.89 -24.48
CA ALA A 88 -5.91 -3.65 -25.26
C ALA A 88 -5.12 -2.48 -24.66
N ALA A 89 -4.66 -2.56 -23.41
CA ALA A 89 -3.83 -1.53 -22.79
C ALA A 89 -2.33 -1.69 -23.12
N ILE A 90 -1.89 -2.83 -23.67
CA ILE A 90 -0.48 -3.11 -23.95
C ILE A 90 0.17 -2.01 -24.82
N PRO A 91 -0.42 -1.57 -25.96
CA PRO A 91 0.20 -0.55 -26.81
C PRO A 91 0.29 0.84 -26.19
N ALA A 92 -0.48 1.11 -25.13
CA ALA A 92 -0.42 2.38 -24.42
C ALA A 92 0.67 2.40 -23.34
N ILE A 93 1.13 1.21 -22.90
CA ILE A 93 2.11 1.03 -21.82
C ILE A 93 3.51 0.75 -22.37
N TYR A 94 3.60 -0.05 -23.44
CA TYR A 94 4.83 -0.49 -24.10
C TYR A 94 4.82 -0.13 -25.58
#